data_AF-A0A4Q5RHX9-F1
#
_entry.id   AF-A0A4Q5RHX9-F1
#
_cell.length_a   1.000
_cell.length_b   1.000
_cell.length_c   1.000
_cell.angle_alpha   90.00
_cell.angle_beta   90.00
_cell.angle_gamma   90.00
#
_symmetry.space_group_name_H-M   'P 1'
#
loop_
_entity.id
_entity.type
_entity.pdbx_description
1 polymer ?
#
loop_
_entity_poly.entity_id
_entity_poly.type
_entity_poly.pdbx_seq_one_letter_code
_entity_poly.pdbx_strand_id
1 'polypeptide(L)'
;MVTGLEKLSDLQQLPYDFIFVDTPPYLSADLPALFEMSDMVIIPTKPGIADLMAIRATIAMLQDVHDKNPKLKKVIVFNMVKMSSSITAKIKELVDAYEIPVFKRMITDRVSFARSLAIDDGIYGLEDTKAKEELDELTQEVIDILNN
;
A
#
# COMPACT_ATOMS: atom_id res chain seq x y z
N MET A 1 -12.04 2.03 13.58
CA MET A 1 -11.93 3.10 12.57
C MET A 1 -12.22 4.43 13.28
N VAL A 2 -11.24 5.33 13.35
CA VAL A 2 -11.50 6.70 13.83
C VAL A 2 -12.10 7.47 12.66
N THR A 3 -13.23 8.14 12.89
CA THR A 3 -13.86 9.03 11.90
C THR A 3 -14.05 10.41 12.53
N GLY A 4 -13.89 11.48 11.75
CA GLY A 4 -14.12 12.85 12.24
C GLY A 4 -12.94 13.54 12.92
N LEU A 5 -11.69 13.21 12.55
CA LEU A 5 -10.55 14.05 12.92
C LEU A 5 -10.69 15.44 12.26
N GLU A 6 -10.66 16.51 13.06
CA GLU A 6 -10.75 17.88 12.56
C GLU A 6 -9.42 18.35 11.94
N LYS A 7 -8.29 17.81 12.40
CA LYS A 7 -6.94 18.13 11.91
C LYS A 7 -6.08 16.88 11.79
N LEU A 8 -5.29 16.81 10.72
CA LEU A 8 -4.34 15.70 10.51
C LEU A 8 -3.25 15.63 11.59
N SER A 9 -2.88 16.76 12.18
CA SER A 9 -1.90 16.84 13.27
C SER A 9 -2.29 16.03 14.51
N ASP A 10 -3.57 15.74 14.68
CA ASP A 10 -4.07 15.02 15.85
C ASP A 10 -3.77 13.52 15.75
N LEU A 11 -3.45 13.01 14.55
CA LEU A 11 -3.05 11.62 14.32
C LEU A 11 -1.85 11.23 15.19
N GLN A 12 -0.85 12.10 15.30
CA GLN A 12 0.38 11.84 16.06
C GLN A 12 0.18 11.79 17.59
N GLN A 13 -0.99 12.21 18.08
CA GLN A 13 -1.31 12.21 19.51
C GLN A 13 -2.10 10.97 19.95
N LEU A 14 -2.53 10.13 19.00
CA LEU A 14 -3.30 8.94 19.32
C LEU A 14 -2.40 7.87 20.00
N PRO A 15 -2.90 7.17 21.02
CA PRO A 15 -2.12 6.19 21.78
C PRO A 15 -2.08 4.82 21.08
N TYR A 16 -1.64 4.79 19.81
CA TYR A 16 -1.54 3.56 19.01
C TYR A 16 -0.12 3.36 18.50
N ASP A 17 0.32 2.10 18.43
CA ASP A 17 1.62 1.74 17.85
C ASP A 17 1.62 1.90 16.32
N PHE A 18 0.49 1.64 15.67
CA PHE A 18 0.31 1.75 14.22
C PHE A 18 -0.99 2.48 13.88
N ILE A 19 -0.91 3.38 12.91
CA ILE A 19 -2.05 4.10 12.37
C ILE A 19 -2.09 3.88 10.86
N PHE A 20 -3.14 3.22 10.38
CA PHE A 20 -3.39 3.05 8.94
C PHE A 20 -4.33 4.14 8.44
N VAL A 21 -3.87 4.90 7.45
CA VAL A 21 -4.67 5.94 6.78
C VAL A 21 -5.06 5.44 5.41
N ASP A 22 -6.34 5.06 5.25
CA ASP A 22 -6.90 4.76 3.94
C ASP A 22 -7.33 6.06 3.27
N THR A 23 -6.75 6.34 2.09
CA THR A 23 -6.98 7.61 1.39
C THR A 23 -7.94 7.39 0.23
N PRO A 24 -8.88 8.31 -0.02
CA PRO A 24 -9.72 8.26 -1.21
C PRO A 24 -8.86 8.19 -2.48
N PRO A 25 -9.35 7.60 -3.59
CA PRO A 25 -8.57 7.41 -4.82
C PRO A 25 -8.20 8.71 -5.54
N TYR A 26 -8.75 9.84 -5.11
CA TYR A 26 -8.48 11.16 -5.68
C TYR A 26 -7.30 11.81 -4.97
N LEU A 27 -6.44 12.48 -5.74
CA LEU A 27 -5.32 13.26 -5.22
C LEU A 27 -5.87 14.48 -4.47
N SER A 28 -6.29 14.29 -3.22
CA SER A 28 -6.81 15.36 -2.38
C SER A 28 -5.71 16.34 -2.01
N ALA A 29 -6.09 17.57 -1.67
CA ALA A 29 -5.15 18.59 -1.20
C ALA A 29 -4.40 18.18 0.10
N ASP A 30 -4.89 17.14 0.77
CA ASP A 30 -4.39 16.66 2.05
C ASP A 30 -3.29 15.59 1.91
N LEU A 31 -3.13 14.96 0.74
CA LEU A 31 -2.12 13.91 0.54
C LEU A 31 -0.68 14.36 0.84
N PRO A 32 -0.22 15.56 0.40
CA PRO A 32 1.12 16.02 0.76
C PRO A 32 1.31 16.13 2.28
N ALA A 33 0.32 16.65 3.00
CA ALA A 33 0.39 16.75 4.46
C ALA A 33 0.41 15.38 5.14
N LEU A 34 -0.34 14.40 4.61
CA LEU A 34 -0.27 13.01 5.05
C LEU A 34 1.11 12.40 4.80
N PHE A 35 1.68 12.58 3.61
CA PHE A 35 3.03 12.09 3.30
C PHE A 35 4.11 12.72 4.18
N GLU A 36 3.97 14.01 4.50
CA GLU A 36 4.89 14.72 5.40
C GLU A 36 4.91 14.13 6.82
N MET A 37 3.82 13.56 7.30
CA MET A 37 3.71 13.00 8.67
C MET A 37 3.81 11.48 8.76
N SER A 38 3.76 10.76 7.63
CA SER A 38 3.84 9.30 7.61
C SER A 38 5.28 8.79 7.74
N ASP A 39 5.44 7.62 8.38
CA ASP A 39 6.70 6.87 8.35
C ASP A 39 6.84 6.04 7.07
N MET A 40 5.71 5.59 6.51
CA MET A 40 5.66 4.79 5.29
C MET A 40 4.42 5.10 4.46
N VAL A 41 4.58 5.08 3.13
CA VAL A 41 3.48 5.02 2.16
C VAL A 41 3.57 3.74 1.34
N ILE A 42 2.49 2.96 1.35
CA ILE A 42 2.31 1.76 0.54
C ILE A 42 1.43 2.12 -0.66
N ILE A 43 1.93 1.84 -1.87
CA ILE A 43 1.26 2.17 -3.13
C ILE A 43 0.74 0.87 -3.75
N PRO A 44 -0.53 0.49 -3.52
CA PRO A 44 -1.11 -0.70 -4.13
C PRO A 44 -1.38 -0.47 -5.62
N THR A 45 -0.96 -1.41 -6.47
CA THR A 45 -1.24 -1.34 -7.92
C THR A 45 -1.47 -2.72 -8.52
N LYS A 46 -2.30 -2.82 -9.56
CA LYS A 46 -2.43 -4.08 -10.31
C LYS A 46 -1.29 -4.23 -11.29
N PRO A 47 -0.94 -5.47 -11.71
CA PRO A 47 -0.01 -5.69 -12.80
C PRO A 47 -0.69 -5.39 -14.15
N GLY A 48 -1.05 -4.13 -14.37
CA GLY A 48 -1.61 -3.61 -15.60
C GLY A 48 -0.96 -2.27 -15.99
N ILE A 49 -0.78 -2.02 -17.29
CA ILE A 49 -0.18 -0.76 -17.77
C ILE A 49 -1.00 0.46 -17.33
N ALA A 50 -2.33 0.35 -17.36
CA ALA A 50 -3.22 1.44 -16.95
C ALA A 50 -3.07 1.75 -15.45
N ASP A 51 -3.04 0.71 -14.61
CA ASP A 51 -2.84 0.86 -13.15
C ASP A 51 -1.45 1.45 -12.84
N LEU A 52 -0.42 1.04 -13.58
CA LEU A 52 0.92 1.60 -13.45
C LEU A 52 0.97 3.09 -13.82
N MET A 53 0.29 3.48 -14.90
CA MET A 53 0.15 4.89 -15.27
C MET A 53 -0.61 5.70 -14.22
N ALA A 54 -1.59 5.11 -13.55
CA ALA A 54 -2.39 5.78 -12.53
C ALA A 54 -1.54 6.14 -11.30
N ILE A 55 -0.64 5.26 -10.87
CA ILE A 55 0.20 5.52 -9.69
C ILE A 55 1.30 6.56 -9.94
N ARG A 56 1.61 6.90 -11.20
CA ARG A 56 2.66 7.88 -11.54
C ARG A 56 2.44 9.24 -10.87
N ALA A 57 1.19 9.68 -10.75
CA ALA A 57 0.87 10.95 -10.11
C ALA A 57 1.18 10.92 -8.60
N THR A 58 0.83 9.82 -7.92
CA THR A 58 1.19 9.60 -6.51
C THR A 58 2.69 9.59 -6.30
N ILE A 59 3.44 8.95 -7.21
CA ILE A 59 4.90 8.89 -7.16
C ILE A 59 5.53 10.28 -7.30
N ALA A 60 5.02 11.11 -8.22
CA ALA A 60 5.49 12.48 -8.37
C ALA A 60 5.26 13.30 -7.08
N MET A 61 4.09 13.18 -6.45
CA MET A 61 3.81 13.85 -5.17
C MET A 61 4.74 13.38 -4.04
N LEU A 62 5.06 12.09 -4.00
CA LEU A 62 6.03 11.55 -3.03
C LEU A 62 7.46 12.03 -3.29
N GLN A 63 7.81 12.38 -4.53
CA GLN A 63 9.09 13.01 -4.84
C GLN A 63 9.10 14.47 -4.37
N ASP A 64 8.01 15.21 -4.58
CA ASP A 64 7.88 16.62 -4.15
C ASP A 64 7.93 16.79 -2.62
N VAL A 65 7.50 15.77 -1.87
CA VAL A 65 7.52 15.78 -0.39
C VAL A 65 8.88 15.34 0.19
N HIS A 66 9.79 14.81 -0.63
CA HIS A 66 11.05 14.25 -0.14
C HIS A 66 11.88 15.24 0.69
N ASP A 67 11.95 16.51 0.27
CA ASP A 67 12.69 17.55 1.00
C ASP A 67 12.10 17.84 2.39
N LYS A 68 10.81 17.62 2.57
CA LYS A 68 10.09 17.87 3.84
C LYS A 68 10.10 16.66 4.76
N ASN A 69 10.05 15.46 4.19
CA ASN A 69 10.18 14.20 4.95
C ASN A 69 11.18 13.24 4.26
N PRO A 70 12.50 13.46 4.43
CA PRO A 70 13.52 12.61 3.83
C PRO A 70 13.52 11.16 4.35
N LYS A 71 12.88 10.92 5.50
CA LYS A 71 12.77 9.61 6.15
C LYS A 71 11.57 8.80 5.66
N LEU A 72 10.68 9.40 4.86
CA LEU A 72 9.49 8.73 4.35
C LEU A 72 9.85 7.50 3.54
N LYS A 73 9.46 6.33 4.03
CA LYS A 73 9.63 5.07 3.31
C LYS A 73 8.50 4.96 2.29
N LYS A 74 8.80 4.57 1.04
CA LYS A 74 7.82 4.43 -0.03
C LYS A 74 8.02 3.11 -0.75
N VAL A 75 6.93 2.37 -0.91
CA VAL A 75 6.97 1.00 -1.41
C VAL A 75 5.77 0.73 -2.30
N ILE A 76 5.98 -0.02 -3.39
CA ILE A 76 4.90 -0.47 -4.27
C ILE A 76 4.56 -1.92 -3.94
N VAL A 77 3.26 -2.22 -3.87
CA VAL A 77 2.75 -3.59 -3.68
C VAL A 77 1.87 -3.95 -4.86
N PHE A 78 2.22 -5.04 -5.55
CA PHE A 78 1.35 -5.58 -6.58
C PHE A 78 0.15 -6.29 -5.92
N ASN A 79 -1.04 -5.81 -6.24
CA ASN A 79 -2.31 -6.31 -5.74
C ASN A 79 -3.14 -6.91 -6.89
N MET A 80 -4.03 -7.84 -6.57
CA MET A 80 -4.88 -8.56 -7.53
C MET A 80 -4.07 -9.15 -8.71
N VAL A 81 -2.95 -9.80 -8.40
CA VAL A 81 -2.10 -10.45 -9.40
C VAL A 81 -2.72 -11.74 -9.89
N LYS A 82 -2.84 -11.92 -11.21
CA LYS A 82 -3.27 -13.20 -11.80
C LYS A 82 -2.05 -14.12 -11.96
N MET A 83 -2.14 -15.34 -11.44
CA MET A 83 -1.02 -16.30 -11.37
C MET A 83 -0.39 -16.69 -12.73
N SER A 84 -1.05 -16.42 -13.86
CA SER A 84 -0.71 -16.99 -15.16
C SER A 84 -0.12 -16.00 -16.19
N SER A 85 0.40 -14.84 -15.78
CA SER A 85 0.75 -13.80 -16.76
C SER A 85 2.25 -13.56 -16.88
N SER A 86 2.81 -13.85 -18.06
CA SER A 86 4.09 -13.30 -18.54
C SER A 86 4.13 -11.77 -18.46
N ILE A 87 2.96 -11.13 -18.42
CA ILE A 87 2.74 -9.71 -18.19
C ILE A 87 3.36 -9.21 -16.88
N THR A 88 3.38 -10.00 -15.81
CA THR A 88 3.95 -9.55 -14.52
C THR A 88 5.45 -9.25 -14.63
N ALA A 89 6.21 -10.03 -15.41
CA ALA A 89 7.64 -9.78 -15.60
C ALA A 89 7.90 -8.46 -16.35
N LYS A 90 7.15 -8.21 -17.44
CA LYS A 90 7.29 -6.97 -18.22
C LYS A 90 6.85 -5.73 -17.45
N ILE A 91 5.84 -5.87 -16.58
CA ILE A 91 5.38 -4.76 -15.73
C ILE A 91 6.35 -4.48 -14.59
N LYS A 92 7.05 -5.51 -14.09
CA LYS A 92 8.17 -5.30 -13.17
C LYS A 92 9.28 -4.45 -13.78
N GLU A 93 9.65 -4.71 -15.04
CA GLU A 93 10.64 -3.86 -15.72
C GLU A 93 10.18 -2.40 -15.84
N LEU A 94 8.88 -2.17 -16.06
CA LEU A 94 8.33 -0.81 -16.15
C LEU A 94 8.26 -0.11 -14.79
N VAL A 95 8.02 -0.84 -13.69
CA VAL A 95 7.95 -0.24 -12.35
C VAL A 95 9.33 0.12 -11.81
N ASP A 96 10.38 -0.59 -12.23
CA ASP A 96 11.77 -0.27 -11.87
C ASP A 96 12.16 1.15 -12.31
N ALA A 97 11.55 1.67 -13.39
CA ALA A 97 11.76 3.03 -13.86
C ALA A 97 11.26 4.13 -12.90
N TYR A 98 10.46 3.80 -11.89
CA TYR A 98 10.01 4.76 -10.88
C TYR A 98 10.97 4.92 -9.70
N GLU A 99 12.02 4.10 -9.61
CA GLU A 99 13.01 4.16 -8.52
C GLU A 99 12.37 4.03 -7.12
N ILE A 100 11.23 3.34 -7.03
CA ILE A 100 10.57 3.00 -5.77
C ILE A 100 10.69 1.49 -5.55
N PRO A 101 11.14 1.04 -4.37
CA PRO A 101 11.18 -0.37 -4.02
C PRO A 101 9.83 -1.05 -4.19
N VAL A 102 9.84 -2.26 -4.75
CA VAL A 102 8.66 -3.11 -4.85
C VAL A 102 8.79 -4.26 -3.87
N PHE A 103 7.73 -4.52 -3.12
CA PHE A 103 7.70 -5.67 -2.23
C PHE A 103 7.82 -6.99 -2.98
N LYS A 104 8.47 -7.95 -2.33
CA LYS A 104 8.65 -9.28 -2.88
C LYS A 104 7.31 -10.01 -2.89
N ARG A 105 6.54 -9.88 -1.80
CA ARG A 105 5.19 -10.44 -1.73
C ARG A 105 4.22 -9.62 -2.55
N MET A 106 3.38 -10.34 -3.28
CA MET A 106 2.26 -9.79 -4.03
C MET A 106 0.98 -10.45 -3.55
N ILE A 107 -0.12 -9.73 -3.69
CA ILE A 107 -1.43 -10.23 -3.34
C ILE A 107 -2.11 -10.77 -4.60
N THR A 108 -2.45 -12.05 -4.58
CA THR A 108 -3.08 -12.73 -5.71
C THR A 108 -4.55 -12.34 -5.83
N ASP A 109 -5.06 -12.28 -7.06
CA ASP A 109 -6.50 -12.11 -7.32
C ASP A 109 -7.27 -13.36 -6.88
N ARG A 110 -7.73 -13.37 -5.62
CA ARG A 110 -8.44 -14.49 -5.00
C ARG A 110 -9.88 -14.09 -4.66
N VAL A 111 -10.82 -14.99 -4.93
CA VAL A 111 -12.24 -14.82 -4.56
C VAL A 111 -12.41 -14.69 -3.03
N SER A 112 -11.51 -15.29 -2.25
CA SER A 112 -11.50 -15.21 -0.79
C SER A 112 -11.37 -13.77 -0.27
N PHE A 113 -10.56 -12.91 -0.91
CA PHE A 113 -10.46 -11.49 -0.54
C PHE A 113 -11.77 -10.71 -0.75
N ALA A 114 -12.55 -11.06 -1.78
CA ALA A 114 -13.87 -10.46 -1.97
C ALA A 114 -14.87 -10.96 -0.92
N ARG A 115 -14.82 -12.25 -0.57
CA ARG A 115 -15.69 -12.86 0.45
C ARG A 115 -15.38 -12.35 1.85
N SER A 116 -14.11 -12.08 2.16
CA SER A 116 -13.70 -11.58 3.47
C SER A 116 -14.31 -10.24 3.83
N LEU A 117 -14.74 -9.43 2.85
CA LEU A 117 -15.41 -8.16 3.12
C LEU A 117 -16.77 -8.31 3.81
N ALA A 118 -17.36 -9.51 3.76
CA ALA A 118 -18.64 -9.82 4.38
C ALA A 118 -18.49 -10.57 5.73
N ILE A 119 -17.27 -10.69 6.24
CA ILE A 119 -16.94 -11.47 7.45
C ILE A 119 -16.16 -10.58 8.41
N ASP A 120 -16.49 -10.65 9.70
CA ASP A 120 -15.88 -9.80 10.73
C ASP A 120 -14.36 -10.01 10.85
N ASP A 121 -13.89 -11.27 10.74
CA ASP A 121 -12.46 -11.63 10.83
C ASP A 121 -11.69 -11.51 9.50
N GLY A 122 -12.29 -10.89 8.48
CA GLY A 122 -11.66 -10.71 7.18
C GLY A 122 -11.18 -12.04 6.56
N ILE A 123 -9.94 -12.05 6.04
CA ILE A 123 -9.37 -13.24 5.40
C ILE A 123 -9.08 -14.37 6.41
N TYR A 124 -8.82 -14.02 7.67
CA TYR A 124 -8.47 -15.00 8.71
C TYR A 124 -9.67 -15.85 9.13
N GLY A 125 -10.90 -15.34 8.93
CA GLY A 125 -12.15 -16.07 9.09
C GLY A 125 -12.49 -17.06 7.97
N LEU A 126 -11.69 -17.13 6.89
CA LEU A 126 -11.92 -18.03 5.74
C LEU A 126 -10.95 -19.21 5.71
N GLU A 127 -11.33 -20.30 5.05
CA GLU A 127 -10.46 -21.46 4.80
C GLU A 127 -9.59 -21.28 3.53
N ASP A 128 -8.83 -20.18 3.45
CA ASP A 128 -7.84 -19.95 2.38
C ASP A 128 -6.46 -19.69 2.98
N THR A 129 -5.73 -20.76 3.30
CA THR A 129 -4.39 -20.68 3.92
C THR A 129 -3.40 -19.87 3.08
N LYS A 130 -3.49 -19.95 1.75
CA LYS A 130 -2.57 -19.23 0.87
C LYS A 130 -2.82 -17.72 0.90
N ALA A 131 -4.08 -17.29 1.01
CA ALA A 131 -4.40 -15.87 1.16
C ALA A 131 -3.92 -15.30 2.50
N LYS A 132 -3.99 -16.11 3.57
CA LYS A 132 -3.45 -15.75 4.89
C LYS A 132 -1.93 -15.63 4.84
N GLU A 133 -1.24 -16.62 4.28
CA GLU A 133 0.21 -16.60 4.07
C GLU A 133 0.65 -15.35 3.28
N GLU A 134 -0.06 -15.00 2.20
CA GLU A 134 0.23 -13.79 1.42
C GLU A 134 0.14 -12.50 2.25
N LEU A 135 -0.86 -12.37 3.14
CA LEU A 135 -0.97 -11.21 4.04
C LEU A 135 0.04 -11.23 5.19
N ASP A 136 0.33 -12.39 5.78
CA ASP A 136 1.30 -12.53 6.86
C ASP A 136 2.70 -12.14 6.37
N GLU A 137 3.09 -12.63 5.19
CA GLU A 137 4.37 -12.30 4.58
C GLU A 137 4.45 -10.82 4.16
N LEU A 138 3.35 -10.25 3.63
CA LEU A 138 3.26 -8.82 3.35
C LEU A 138 3.43 -7.98 4.63
N THR A 139 2.76 -8.39 5.70
CA THR A 139 2.84 -7.73 7.02
C THR A 139 4.25 -7.76 7.57
N GLN A 140 4.95 -8.90 7.44
CA GLN A 140 6.34 -9.02 7.86
C GLN A 140 7.24 -8.07 7.06
N GLU A 141 7.07 -7.95 5.73
CA GLU A 141 7.85 -7.01 4.92
C GLU A 141 7.64 -5.54 5.36
N VAL A 142 6.40 -5.16 5.73
CA VAL A 142 6.12 -3.82 6.29
C VAL A 142 6.87 -3.60 7.60
N ILE A 143 6.77 -4.55 8.54
CA ILE A 143 7.40 -4.45 9.87
C ILE A 143 8.93 -4.38 9.75
N ASP A 144 9.52 -5.23 8.91
CA ASP A 144 10.97 -5.26 8.68
C ASP A 144 11.46 -3.90 8.18
N ILE A 145 10.73 -3.28 7.26
CA ILE A 145 11.12 -1.98 6.75
C ILE A 145 10.90 -0.89 7.77
N LEU A 146 9.81 -0.91 8.56
CA LEU A 146 9.59 0.11 9.59
C LEU A 146 10.66 0.08 10.70
N ASN A 147 11.17 -1.10 11.05
CA ASN A 147 12.19 -1.29 12.09
C ASN A 147 13.63 -0.98 11.67
N ASN A 148 13.91 -0.85 10.37
CA ASN A 148 15.22 -0.49 9.82
C ASN A 148 15.42 1.03 9.70
#